data_AF-A0A4R0GM68-F1
#
_entry.id   AF-A0A4R0GM68-F1
#
_cell.length_a   1.000
_cell.length_b   1.000
_cell.length_c   1.000
_cell.angle_alpha   90.00
_cell.angle_beta   90.00
_cell.angle_gamma   90.00
#
_symmetry.space_group_name_H-M   'P 1'
#
loop_
_entity.id
_entity.type
_entity.pdbx_description
1 polymer ?
#
loop_
_entity_poly.entity_id
_entity_poly.type
_entity_poly.pdbx_seq_one_letter_code
_entity_poly.pdbx_strand_id
1 'polypeptide(L)'
;MITIENELNAKGVPSPRGTKWRRTIIRQQVLNPAYIGKRVFRGEVIGDGIWPALLDDEDTYWACVRLLQDPSRTTTRAGRAVHLLSYIVRCAVCDGPVSSHLVSRRGWEGQVYSCLYKRCAAVKAEFLDEYAQRVVVL
;
A
#
# COMPACT_ATOMS: atom_id res chain seq x y z
N MET A 1 -8.57 -16.10 2.75
CA MET A 1 -7.11 -15.95 2.97
C MET A 1 -6.92 -15.03 4.16
N ILE A 2 -6.67 -15.59 5.35
CA ILE A 2 -6.35 -14.81 6.55
C ILE A 2 -4.92 -14.32 6.38
N THR A 3 -4.72 -13.00 6.46
CA THR A 3 -3.43 -12.35 6.26
C THR A 3 -2.78 -12.07 7.61
N ILE A 4 -1.45 -12.11 7.70
CA ILE A 4 -0.68 -12.00 8.96
C ILE A 4 -1.11 -10.78 9.79
N GLU A 5 -1.42 -9.66 9.15
CA GLU A 5 -1.93 -8.46 9.84
C GLU A 5 -3.25 -8.70 10.59
N ASN A 6 -4.18 -9.46 10.01
CA ASN A 6 -5.48 -9.69 10.62
C ASN A 6 -5.36 -10.62 11.82
N GLU A 7 -4.48 -11.62 11.73
CA GLU A 7 -4.24 -12.55 12.83
C GLU A 7 -3.62 -11.84 14.04
N LEU A 8 -2.55 -11.08 13.84
CA LEU A 8 -1.88 -10.36 14.94
C LEU A 8 -2.82 -9.34 15.60
N ASN A 9 -3.63 -8.63 14.80
CA ASN A 9 -4.63 -7.70 15.32
C ASN A 9 -5.76 -8.41 16.07
N ALA A 10 -6.23 -9.57 15.59
CA ALA A 10 -7.26 -10.35 16.27
C ALA A 10 -6.77 -10.90 17.63
N LYS A 11 -5.49 -11.25 17.71
CA LYS A 11 -4.83 -11.65 18.96
C LYS A 11 -4.52 -10.49 19.91
N GLY A 12 -4.78 -9.24 19.50
CA GLY A 12 -4.49 -8.06 20.32
C GLY A 12 -3.00 -7.77 20.50
N VAL A 13 -2.12 -8.36 19.69
CA VAL A 13 -0.66 -8.13 19.78
C VAL A 13 -0.36 -6.70 19.29
N PRO A 14 0.22 -5.83 20.12
CA PRO A 14 0.54 -4.47 19.67
C PRO A 14 1.68 -4.47 18.66
N SER A 15 1.61 -3.59 17.65
CA SER A 15 2.77 -3.33 16.78
C SER A 15 3.88 -2.59 17.55
N PRO A 16 5.11 -2.49 17.02
CA PRO A 16 6.24 -1.85 17.71
C PRO A 16 5.99 -0.42 18.22
N ARG A 17 5.06 0.33 17.61
CA ARG A 17 4.66 1.67 18.04
C ARG A 17 3.31 1.71 18.79
N GLY A 18 2.81 0.57 19.26
CA GLY A 18 1.55 0.46 20.00
C GLY A 18 0.28 0.60 19.14
N THR A 19 0.39 0.57 17.82
CA THR A 19 -0.76 0.69 16.89
C THR A 19 -1.17 -0.67 16.31
N LYS A 20 -2.20 -0.70 15.45
CA LYS A 20 -2.59 -1.91 14.70
C LYS A 20 -1.50 -2.35 13.72
N TRP A 21 -1.36 -3.66 13.53
CA TRP A 21 -0.52 -4.24 12.49
C TRP A 21 -1.05 -3.87 11.10
N ARG A 22 -0.14 -3.40 10.25
CA ARG A 22 -0.35 -3.11 8.83
C ARG A 22 0.71 -3.85 8.03
N ARG A 23 0.41 -4.19 6.76
CA ARG A 23 1.37 -4.87 5.87
C ARG A 23 2.70 -4.14 5.73
N THR A 24 2.68 -2.81 5.73
CA THR A 24 3.90 -1.98 5.67
C THR A 24 4.77 -2.18 6.91
N ILE A 25 4.16 -2.25 8.10
CA ILE A 25 4.87 -2.48 9.37
C ILE A 25 5.44 -3.89 9.39
N ILE A 26 4.65 -4.90 8.99
CA ILE A 26 5.11 -6.30 8.89
C ILE A 26 6.30 -6.38 7.94
N ARG A 27 6.21 -5.77 6.75
CA ARG A 27 7.32 -5.72 5.79
C ARG A 27 8.58 -5.11 6.40
N GLN A 28 8.45 -4.00 7.14
CA GLN A 28 9.58 -3.36 7.81
C GLN A 28 10.23 -4.28 8.85
N GLN A 29 9.44 -5.05 9.60
CA GLN A 29 10.00 -6.03 10.54
C GLN A 29 10.71 -7.15 9.79
N VAL A 30 10.04 -7.80 8.84
CA VAL A 30 10.60 -8.96 8.11
C VAL A 30 11.89 -8.61 7.36
N LEU A 31 12.03 -7.37 6.87
CA LEU A 31 13.23 -6.93 6.17
C LEU A 31 14.32 -6.34 7.08
N ASN A 32 14.15 -6.33 8.40
CA ASN A 32 15.10 -5.73 9.33
C ASN A 32 16.35 -6.63 9.54
N PRO A 33 17.56 -6.23 9.10
CA PRO A 33 18.77 -7.02 9.29
C PRO A 33 19.18 -7.19 10.75
N ALA A 34 18.62 -6.40 11.67
CA ALA A 34 18.90 -6.55 13.10
C ALA A 34 18.52 -7.95 13.62
N TYR A 35 17.56 -8.63 12.99
CA TYR A 35 17.13 -9.99 13.38
C TYR A 35 18.15 -11.09 13.04
N ILE A 36 19.09 -10.82 12.14
CA ILE A 36 20.24 -11.69 11.87
C ILE A 36 21.53 -11.12 12.51
N GLY A 37 21.39 -10.26 13.52
CA GLY A 37 22.53 -9.70 14.23
C GLY A 37 23.33 -8.66 13.44
N LYS A 38 22.80 -8.12 12.33
CA LYS A 38 23.50 -7.13 11.49
C LYS A 38 23.13 -5.70 11.87
N ARG A 39 24.10 -4.78 11.82
CA ARG A 39 23.90 -3.35 12.07
C ARG A 39 23.73 -2.58 10.77
N VAL A 40 22.73 -1.71 10.73
CA VAL A 40 22.44 -0.83 9.58
C VAL A 40 22.69 0.63 9.93
N PHE A 41 23.35 1.37 9.05
CA PHE A 41 23.46 2.82 9.11
C PHE A 41 23.09 3.43 7.76
N ARG A 42 22.14 4.39 7.77
CA ARG A 42 21.65 5.07 6.56
C ARG A 42 21.20 4.13 5.41
N GLY A 43 20.70 2.96 5.75
CA GLY A 43 20.20 1.97 4.78
C GLY A 43 21.23 0.94 4.33
N GLU A 44 22.49 1.06 4.77
CA GLU A 44 23.54 0.11 4.45
C GLU A 44 23.91 -0.74 5.66
N VAL A 45 24.13 -2.04 5.43
CA VAL A 45 24.66 -2.94 6.46
C VAL A 45 26.14 -2.61 6.66
N ILE A 46 26.50 -2.15 7.86
CA ILE A 46 27.86 -1.70 8.19
C ILE A 46 28.69 -2.78 8.91
N GLY A 47 28.10 -3.93 9.20
CA GLY A 47 28.77 -5.06 9.86
C GLY A 47 27.89 -5.74 10.90
N ASP A 48 28.53 -6.50 11.78
CA ASP A 48 27.86 -7.21 12.87
C ASP A 48 27.49 -6.25 14.01
N GLY A 49 26.31 -6.46 14.57
CA GLY A 49 25.83 -5.79 15.78
C GLY A 49 26.42 -6.43 17.03
N ILE A 50 26.35 -5.71 18.14
CA ILE A 50 26.77 -6.21 19.46
C ILE A 50 25.71 -7.10 20.13
N TRP A 51 24.55 -7.27 19.49
CA TRP A 51 23.43 -8.05 20.00
C TRP A 51 23.36 -9.42 19.33
N PRO A 52 22.86 -10.45 20.02
CA PRO A 52 22.65 -11.76 19.43
C PRO A 52 21.60 -11.67 18.30
N ALA A 53 21.77 -12.52 17.29
CA ALA A 53 20.75 -12.71 16.27
C ALA A 53 19.47 -13.28 16.91
N LEU A 54 18.32 -12.86 16.40
CA LEU A 54 17.01 -13.40 16.80
C LEU A 54 16.69 -14.70 16.05
N LEU A 55 17.20 -14.81 14.82
CA LEU A 55 17.04 -16.00 13.98
C LEU A 55 18.32 -16.84 14.09
N ASP A 56 18.15 -18.12 14.42
CA ASP A 56 19.25 -19.10 14.44
C ASP A 56 19.75 -19.41 13.01
N ASP A 57 18.82 -19.37 12.04
CA ASP A 57 19.09 -19.61 10.63
C ASP A 57 19.00 -18.30 9.82
N GLU A 58 20.14 -17.85 9.31
CA GLU A 58 20.22 -16.65 8.46
C GLU A 58 19.53 -16.86 7.10
N ASP A 59 19.44 -18.10 6.59
CA ASP A 59 18.82 -18.38 5.30
C ASP A 59 17.32 -18.11 5.30
N THR A 60 16.67 -18.29 6.45
CA THR A 60 15.26 -17.93 6.67
C THR A 60 15.02 -16.43 6.43
N TYR A 61 15.93 -15.56 6.88
CA TYR A 61 15.84 -14.13 6.60
C TYR A 61 16.01 -13.85 5.11
N TRP A 62 17.05 -14.41 4.49
CA TRP A 62 17.32 -14.17 3.07
C TRP A 62 16.23 -14.72 2.16
N ALA A 63 15.58 -15.82 2.54
CA ALA A 63 14.41 -16.35 1.85
C ALA A 63 13.24 -15.34 1.86
N CYS A 64 12.98 -14.72 3.02
CA CYS A 64 11.97 -13.67 3.13
C CYS A 64 12.33 -12.43 2.31
N VAL A 65 13.60 -12.00 2.32
CA VAL A 65 14.09 -10.87 1.54
C VAL A 65 13.88 -11.12 0.04
N ARG A 66 14.32 -12.28 -0.47
CA ARG A 66 14.14 -12.68 -1.87
C ARG A 66 12.67 -12.62 -2.28
N LEU A 67 11.79 -13.24 -1.49
CA LEU A 67 10.36 -13.27 -1.79
C LEU A 67 9.71 -11.88 -1.77
N LEU A 68 10.13 -11.01 -0.85
CA LEU A 68 9.54 -9.68 -0.67
C LEU A 68 10.11 -8.61 -1.60
N GLN A 69 11.32 -8.80 -2.13
CA GLN A 69 12.01 -7.86 -3.01
C GLN A 69 12.06 -8.31 -4.47
N ASP A 70 11.55 -9.50 -4.79
CA ASP A 70 11.44 -10.00 -6.16
C ASP A 70 10.76 -8.97 -7.08
N PRO A 71 11.44 -8.48 -8.13
CA PRO A 71 10.88 -7.52 -9.09
C PRO A 71 9.64 -8.04 -9.83
N SER A 72 9.53 -9.36 -10.01
CA SER A 72 8.38 -10.00 -10.65
C SER A 72 7.12 -9.96 -9.78
N ARG A 73 7.27 -9.65 -8.49
CA ARG A 73 6.18 -9.66 -7.53
C ARG A 73 5.18 -8.55 -7.83
N THR A 74 4.01 -8.94 -8.32
CA THR A 74 2.88 -8.03 -8.48
C THR A 74 2.35 -7.63 -7.10
N THR A 75 2.64 -6.40 -6.67
CA THR A 75 2.16 -5.85 -5.38
C THR A 75 0.80 -5.17 -5.48
N THR A 76 0.40 -4.83 -6.71
CA THR A 76 -0.89 -4.26 -7.04
C THR A 76 -1.96 -5.35 -6.99
N ARG A 77 -3.00 -5.18 -6.17
CA ARG A 77 -4.19 -6.02 -6.31
C ARG A 77 -4.82 -5.70 -7.66
N ALA A 78 -5.26 -6.72 -8.41
CA ALA A 78 -6.24 -6.50 -9.45
C ALA A 78 -7.38 -5.70 -8.82
N GLY A 79 -7.59 -4.48 -9.30
CA GLY A 79 -8.69 -3.67 -8.81
C GLY A 79 -9.94 -4.46 -9.06
N ARG A 80 -10.65 -4.88 -7.99
CA ARG A 80 -12.09 -5.04 -8.16
C ARG A 80 -12.55 -3.70 -8.71
N ALA A 81 -13.47 -3.67 -9.67
CA ALA A 81 -14.08 -2.43 -10.11
C ALA A 81 -14.91 -1.87 -8.94
N VAL A 82 -14.24 -1.31 -7.93
CA VAL A 82 -14.82 -0.78 -6.70
C VAL A 82 -15.48 0.57 -7.00
N HIS A 83 -14.95 1.29 -7.98
CA HIS A 83 -15.51 2.54 -8.46
C HIS A 83 -15.75 2.43 -9.96
N LEU A 84 -16.93 2.85 -10.39
CA LEU A 84 -17.48 2.67 -11.73
C LEU A 84 -16.48 3.02 -12.84
N LEU A 85 -15.72 4.10 -12.65
CA LEU A 85 -14.86 4.70 -13.67
C LEU A 85 -13.36 4.49 -13.41
N SER A 86 -13.01 3.57 -12.51
CA SER A 86 -11.61 3.24 -12.20
C SER A 86 -10.83 2.87 -13.47
N TYR A 87 -9.78 3.63 -13.79
CA TYR A 87 -8.91 3.41 -14.97
C TYR A 87 -9.59 3.49 -16.35
N ILE A 88 -10.86 3.88 -16.42
CA ILE A 88 -11.58 4.15 -17.68
C ILE A 88 -11.42 5.62 -18.07
N VAL A 89 -11.48 6.52 -17.09
CA VAL A 89 -11.43 7.96 -17.33
C VAL A 89 -9.99 8.44 -17.46
N ARG A 90 -9.76 9.26 -18.49
CA ARG A 90 -8.50 9.98 -18.72
C ARG A 90 -8.68 11.48 -18.48
N CYS A 91 -7.61 12.13 -18.06
CA CYS A 91 -7.61 13.57 -17.84
C CYS A 91 -7.57 14.31 -19.19
N ALA A 92 -8.58 15.13 -19.49
CA ALA A 92 -8.63 15.90 -20.73
C ALA A 92 -7.45 16.88 -20.95
N VAL A 93 -6.72 17.25 -19.88
CA VAL A 93 -5.61 18.21 -19.96
C VAL A 93 -4.26 17.53 -20.24
N CYS A 94 -4.02 16.35 -19.66
CA CYS A 94 -2.71 15.71 -19.71
C CYS A 94 -2.72 14.24 -20.14
N ASP A 95 -3.89 13.73 -20.52
CA ASP A 95 -4.18 12.33 -20.87
C ASP A 95 -3.83 11.28 -19.78
N GLY A 96 -3.33 11.73 -18.63
CA GLY A 96 -2.98 10.86 -17.52
C GLY A 96 -4.19 10.14 -16.92
N PRO A 97 -3.97 9.00 -16.25
CA PRO A 97 -5.03 8.24 -15.63
C PRO A 97 -5.70 9.03 -14.50
N VAL A 98 -7.01 8.83 -14.37
CA VAL A 98 -7.80 9.38 -13.28
C VAL A 98 -8.08 8.29 -12.25
N SER A 99 -7.85 8.60 -10.98
CA SER A 99 -8.07 7.69 -9.87
C SER A 99 -9.07 8.28 -8.88
N SER A 100 -9.85 7.41 -8.26
CA SER A 100 -10.83 7.78 -7.24
C SER A 100 -10.21 7.71 -5.84
N HIS A 101 -10.41 8.75 -5.04
CA HIS A 101 -9.98 8.77 -3.63
C HIS A 101 -11.00 9.48 -2.75
N LEU A 102 -11.01 9.12 -1.46
CA LEU A 102 -11.80 9.81 -0.44
C LEU A 102 -11.13 11.14 -0.08
N VAL A 103 -11.91 12.21 -0.03
CA VAL A 103 -11.45 13.54 0.36
C VAL A 103 -12.33 14.06 1.48
N SER A 104 -11.71 14.60 2.53
CA SER A 104 -12.39 15.35 3.60
C SER A 104 -11.85 16.78 3.61
N ARG A 105 -12.68 17.77 3.24
CA ARG A 105 -12.33 19.20 3.17
C ARG A 105 -13.53 20.08 3.45
N ARG A 106 -13.35 21.14 4.26
CA ARG A 106 -14.36 22.19 4.52
C ARG A 106 -15.73 21.63 4.96
N GLY A 107 -15.72 20.62 5.84
CA GLY A 107 -16.95 20.00 6.35
C GLY A 107 -17.63 19.02 5.39
N TRP A 108 -17.06 18.78 4.21
CA TRP A 108 -17.53 17.78 3.27
C TRP A 108 -16.57 16.59 3.19
N GLU A 109 -17.13 15.38 3.24
CA GLU A 109 -16.41 14.13 3.03
C GLU A 109 -17.07 13.35 1.90
N GLY A 110 -16.29 12.89 0.93
CA GLY A 110 -16.82 12.12 -0.19
C GLY A 110 -15.77 11.66 -1.18
N GLN A 111 -16.22 10.84 -2.12
CA GLN A 111 -15.36 10.27 -3.16
C GLN A 111 -15.20 11.24 -4.33
N VAL A 112 -13.97 11.37 -4.83
CA VAL A 112 -13.61 12.26 -5.95
C VAL A 112 -12.77 11.49 -6.94
N TYR A 113 -13.06 11.64 -8.24
CA TYR A 113 -12.15 11.25 -9.32
C TYR A 113 -11.19 12.41 -9.59
N SER A 114 -9.88 12.15 -9.56
CA SER A 114 -8.85 13.17 -9.78
C SER A 114 -7.70 12.66 -10.64
N CYS A 115 -7.12 13.57 -11.44
CA CYS A 115 -5.94 13.27 -12.24
C CYS A 115 -4.77 12.81 -11.36
N LEU A 116 -4.25 11.60 -11.63
CA LEU A 116 -3.19 10.99 -10.83
C LEU A 116 -1.83 11.68 -11.01
N TYR A 117 -1.53 12.16 -12.22
CA TYR A 117 -0.23 12.76 -12.55
C TYR A 117 -0.05 14.17 -11.99
N LYS A 118 -0.85 15.11 -12.48
CA LYS A 118 -0.63 16.55 -12.26
C LYS A 118 -1.76 17.23 -11.47
N ARG A 119 -2.77 16.48 -11.04
CA ARG A 119 -3.97 17.03 -10.37
C ARG A 119 -4.67 18.14 -11.18
N CYS A 120 -4.65 18.05 -12.52
CA CYS A 120 -5.19 19.09 -13.41
C CYS A 120 -6.69 19.37 -13.17
N ALA A 121 -7.45 18.33 -12.88
CA ALA A 121 -8.88 18.41 -12.63
C ALA A 121 -9.31 17.36 -11.61
N ALA A 122 -10.39 17.66 -10.91
CA ALA A 122 -11.06 16.77 -9.97
C ALA A 122 -12.57 16.99 -10.04
N VAL A 123 -13.34 15.91 -9.97
CA VAL A 123 -14.80 15.94 -9.99
C VAL A 123 -15.34 14.97 -8.96
N LYS A 124 -16.41 15.34 -8.26
CA LYS A 124 -17.06 14.44 -7.31
C LYS A 124 -17.56 13.19 -8.04
N ALA A 125 -17.36 12.03 -7.42
CA ALA A 125 -17.70 10.76 -8.04
C ALA A 125 -19.21 10.67 -8.36
N GLU A 126 -20.07 11.19 -7.47
CA GLU A 126 -21.53 11.21 -7.64
C GLU A 126 -21.96 11.77 -8.99
N PHE A 127 -21.40 12.92 -9.40
CA PHE A 127 -21.78 13.58 -10.65
C PHE A 127 -21.22 12.87 -11.89
N LEU A 128 -19.97 12.42 -11.83
CA LEU A 128 -19.34 11.78 -12.98
C LEU A 128 -19.91 10.38 -13.23
N ASP A 129 -20.19 9.63 -12.16
CA ASP A 129 -20.79 8.30 -12.25
C ASP A 129 -22.22 8.39 -12.80
N GLU A 130 -23.03 9.33 -12.31
CA GLU A 130 -24.39 9.56 -12.83
C GLU A 130 -24.37 9.92 -14.32
N TYR A 131 -23.48 10.83 -14.73
CA TYR A 131 -23.33 11.19 -16.13
C TYR A 131 -22.94 9.99 -16.99
N ALA A 132 -21.95 9.21 -16.56
CA ALA A 132 -21.50 8.04 -17.30
C ALA A 132 -22.60 6.98 -17.42
N GLN A 133 -23.35 6.71 -16.34
CA GLN A 133 -24.48 5.78 -16.38
C GLN A 133 -25.57 6.22 -17.36
N ARG A 134 -25.93 7.52 -17.36
CA ARG A 134 -26.90 8.07 -18.31
C ARG A 134 -26.45 7.92 -19.76
N VAL A 135 -25.18 8.12 -20.06
CA VAL A 135 -24.66 8.02 -21.45
C VAL A 135 -24.54 6.57 -21.93
N VAL A 136 -24.28 5.61 -21.03
CA VAL A 136 -24.03 4.21 -21.39
C VAL A 136 -25.29 3.34 -21.44
N VAL A 137 -26.30 3.64 -20.61
CA VAL A 137 -27.51 2.81 -20.44
C VAL A 137 -28.71 3.32 -21.25
N LEU A 138 -28.60 4.49 -21.89
CA LEU A 138 -29.62 5.03 -22.81
C LEU A 138 -29.32 4.69 -24.27
#